data_AF-A0A263D6B0-F1
#
_entry.id   AF-A0A263D6B0-F1
#
_cell.length_a   1.000
_cell.length_b   1.000
_cell.length_c   1.000
_cell.angle_alpha   90.00
_cell.angle_beta   90.00
_cell.angle_gamma   90.00
#
_symmetry.space_group_name_H-M   'P 1'
#
loop_
_entity.id
_entity.type
_entity.pdbx_description
1 polymer ?
#
loop_
_entity_poly.entity_id
_entity_poly.type
_entity_poly.pdbx_seq_one_letter_code
_entity_poly.pdbx_strand_id
1 'polypeptide(L)'
;MPQRIQRKRTAGWRMPEGAVYVGRPSVYGNPFRAGVDYCWPTIRCGTTPQEVVAAFRNWIGQDTLDPWVCDRGLIVAHVKLKAALDRGDLRGRDLCCWCPLDQPCHADVLLRIANEGDQS
;
A
#
# COMPACT_ATOMS: atom_id res chain seq x y z
N MET A 1 18.80 -7.03 0.63
CA MET A 1 17.34 -7.23 0.56
C MET A 1 16.70 -5.92 0.98
N PRO A 2 15.76 -5.37 0.19
CA PRO A 2 15.07 -4.15 0.57
C PRO A 2 14.25 -4.30 1.86
N GLN A 3 14.14 -3.24 2.64
CA GLN A 3 13.54 -3.25 3.97
C GLN A 3 12.44 -2.20 4.14
N ARG A 4 11.55 -2.44 5.10
CA ARG A 4 10.56 -1.46 5.55
C ARG A 4 11.22 -0.50 6.53
N ILE A 5 11.04 0.79 6.29
CA ILE A 5 11.51 1.87 7.16
C ILE A 5 10.29 2.62 7.72
N GLN A 6 10.27 2.82 9.04
CA GLN A 6 9.30 3.73 9.64
C GLN A 6 9.80 5.18 9.51
N ARG A 7 8.97 6.02 8.91
CA ARG A 7 9.13 7.47 8.88
C ARG A 7 8.91 8.04 10.28
N LYS A 8 9.81 8.91 10.72
CA LYS A 8 9.73 9.57 12.04
C LYS A 8 9.63 11.08 11.88
N ARG A 9 8.93 11.73 12.82
CA ARG A 9 8.85 13.22 12.94
C ARG A 9 9.87 13.78 13.94
N THR A 10 10.73 12.94 14.49
CA THR A 10 11.77 13.35 15.43
C THR A 10 12.72 14.32 14.75
N ALA A 11 13.07 15.41 15.44
CA ALA A 11 14.01 16.41 14.93
C ALA A 11 15.32 15.75 14.50
N GLY A 12 15.88 16.21 13.38
CA GLY A 12 17.11 15.64 12.80
C GLY A 12 16.91 14.34 11.99
N TRP A 13 15.76 13.67 12.07
CA TRP A 13 15.52 12.48 11.26
C TRP A 13 15.47 12.83 9.76
N ARG A 14 16.10 11.99 8.96
CA ARG A 14 16.10 12.05 7.50
C ARG A 14 15.77 10.68 6.95
N MET A 15 15.02 10.65 5.86
CA MET A 15 14.77 9.42 5.13
C MET A 15 16.10 8.96 4.52
N PRO A 16 16.49 7.68 4.68
CA PRO A 16 17.71 7.16 4.07
C PRO A 16 17.73 7.38 2.56
N GLU A 17 18.92 7.58 2.01
CA GLU A 17 19.11 7.75 0.57
C GLU A 17 18.62 6.51 -0.19
N GLY A 18 17.96 6.72 -1.33
CA GLY A 18 17.40 5.63 -2.14
C GLY A 18 16.07 5.04 -1.62
N ALA A 19 15.66 5.32 -0.38
CA ALA A 19 14.38 4.86 0.13
C ALA A 19 13.21 5.63 -0.49
N VAL A 20 12.12 4.93 -0.81
CA VAL A 20 10.92 5.49 -1.43
C VAL A 20 9.82 5.66 -0.40
N TYR A 21 9.28 6.88 -0.28
CA TYR A 21 8.11 7.11 0.56
C TYR A 21 6.85 6.55 -0.10
N VAL A 22 6.17 5.64 0.58
CA VAL A 22 4.95 4.96 0.09
C VAL A 22 3.70 5.34 0.86
N GLY A 23 3.76 6.27 1.81
CA GLY A 23 2.58 6.77 2.50
C GLY A 23 1.71 7.70 1.64
N ARG A 24 0.52 8.06 2.12
CA ARG A 24 -0.33 9.06 1.44
C ARG A 24 0.35 10.45 1.43
N PRO A 25 0.18 11.27 0.37
CA PRO A 25 -0.68 11.06 -0.81
C PRO A 25 0.05 10.41 -2.02
N SER A 26 1.10 9.61 -1.82
CA SER A 26 1.79 8.96 -2.95
C SER A 26 0.88 7.95 -3.68
N VAL A 27 1.26 7.61 -4.91
CA VAL A 27 0.59 6.55 -5.71
C VAL A 27 0.67 5.17 -5.04
N TYR A 28 1.61 4.98 -4.11
CA TYR A 28 1.82 3.75 -3.34
C TYR A 28 1.04 3.71 -2.02
N GLY A 29 0.31 4.77 -1.69
CA GLY A 29 -0.45 4.87 -0.45
C GLY A 29 -1.62 3.89 -0.40
N ASN A 30 -1.79 3.23 0.74
CA ASN A 30 -3.00 2.45 1.00
C ASN A 30 -4.25 3.36 0.98
N PRO A 31 -5.21 3.16 0.07
CA PRO A 31 -6.42 3.97 0.02
C PRO A 31 -7.39 3.64 1.15
N PHE A 32 -7.31 2.43 1.71
CA PHE A 32 -8.16 1.96 2.79
C PHE A 32 -7.80 2.60 4.14
N ARG A 33 -8.79 2.76 5.01
CA ARG A 33 -8.69 3.36 6.35
C ARG A 33 -9.51 2.53 7.32
N ALA A 34 -8.98 2.34 8.52
CA ALA A 34 -9.67 1.62 9.57
C ALA A 34 -11.02 2.27 9.88
N GLY A 35 -12.08 1.47 9.96
CA GLY A 35 -13.43 1.94 10.28
C GLY A 35 -14.11 2.76 9.18
N VAL A 36 -13.63 2.67 7.93
CA VAL A 36 -14.27 3.27 6.76
C VAL A 36 -14.77 2.18 5.82
N ASP A 37 -16.02 2.28 5.40
CA ASP A 37 -16.64 1.38 4.42
C ASP A 37 -16.56 1.99 3.02
N TYR A 38 -16.11 1.20 2.04
CA TYR A 38 -15.67 1.74 0.73
C TYR A 38 -16.54 1.37 -0.48
N CYS A 39 -17.53 0.47 -0.37
CA CYS A 39 -18.54 0.24 -1.42
C CYS A 39 -19.72 -0.59 -0.90
N TRP A 40 -20.70 -0.89 -1.75
CA TRP A 40 -21.79 -1.84 -1.49
C TRP A 40 -21.66 -3.07 -2.41
N PRO A 41 -21.91 -4.32 -1.93
CA PRO A 41 -22.20 -4.68 -0.55
C PRO A 41 -20.89 -4.76 0.25
N THR A 42 -20.58 -3.69 0.98
CA THR A 42 -19.46 -3.44 1.89
C THR A 42 -18.17 -4.24 1.66
N ILE A 43 -17.22 -3.65 0.93
CA ILE A 43 -15.82 -3.75 1.35
C ILE A 43 -15.73 -3.00 2.68
N ARG A 44 -16.03 -3.72 3.78
CA ARG A 44 -15.72 -3.22 5.12
C ARG A 44 -14.21 -3.22 5.23
N CYS A 45 -13.62 -2.02 5.30
CA CYS A 45 -12.27 -1.98 5.80
C CYS A 45 -12.37 -2.31 7.29
N GLY A 46 -11.74 -3.40 7.71
CA GLY A 46 -11.76 -3.77 9.11
C GLY A 46 -11.21 -2.66 10.01
N THR A 47 -11.35 -2.85 11.31
CA THR A 47 -10.97 -1.82 12.29
C THR A 47 -9.51 -1.94 12.73
N THR A 48 -8.85 -3.05 12.38
CA THR A 48 -7.47 -3.35 12.77
C THR A 48 -6.47 -3.11 11.63
N PRO A 49 -5.20 -2.78 11.93
CA PRO A 49 -4.15 -2.66 10.90
C PRO A 49 -4.03 -3.90 10.00
N GLN A 50 -4.21 -5.09 10.58
CA GLN A 50 -4.20 -6.38 9.89
C GLN A 50 -5.27 -6.43 8.80
N GLU A 51 -6.52 -6.08 9.14
CA GLU A 51 -7.63 -6.09 8.19
C GLU A 51 -7.47 -4.99 7.11
N VAL A 52 -6.98 -3.81 7.48
CA VAL A 52 -6.73 -2.72 6.52
C VAL A 52 -5.64 -3.11 5.51
N VAL A 53 -4.60 -3.80 5.95
CA VAL A 53 -3.53 -4.30 5.08
C VAL A 53 -4.01 -5.49 4.24
N ALA A 54 -4.84 -6.37 4.79
CA ALA A 54 -5.46 -7.45 4.03
C ALA A 54 -6.37 -6.92 2.92
N ALA A 55 -7.19 -5.90 3.19
CA ALA A 55 -8.00 -5.23 2.18
C ALA A 55 -7.13 -4.65 1.05
N PHE A 56 -6.02 -3.98 1.39
CA PHE A 56 -5.06 -3.47 0.42
C PHE A 56 -4.43 -4.57 -0.43
N ARG A 57 -4.00 -5.67 0.20
CA ARG A 57 -3.42 -6.83 -0.49
C ARG A 57 -4.40 -7.46 -1.48
N ASN A 58 -5.63 -7.68 -1.05
CA ASN A 58 -6.65 -8.28 -1.91
C ASN A 58 -6.99 -7.36 -3.07
N TRP A 59 -7.18 -6.07 -2.80
CA TRP A 59 -7.48 -5.07 -3.83
C TRP A 59 -6.39 -4.97 -4.88
N ILE A 60 -5.11 -4.88 -4.49
CA ILE A 60 -4.01 -4.77 -5.47
C ILE A 60 -3.82 -6.04 -6.31
N GLY A 61 -4.13 -7.22 -5.74
CA GLY A 61 -4.05 -8.51 -6.44
C GLY A 61 -5.18 -8.75 -7.45
N GLN A 62 -6.24 -7.93 -7.46
CA GLN A 62 -7.31 -8.08 -8.46
C GLN A 62 -6.85 -7.60 -9.85
N ASP A 63 -7.01 -8.45 -10.85
CA ASP A 63 -6.76 -8.12 -12.26
C ASP A 63 -7.87 -7.26 -12.86
N THR A 64 -9.10 -7.49 -12.43
CA THR A 64 -10.26 -6.68 -12.77
C THR A 64 -10.79 -6.04 -11.49
N LEU A 65 -11.00 -4.73 -11.53
CA LEU A 65 -11.79 -4.07 -10.49
C LEU A 65 -13.22 -4.60 -10.58
N ASP A 66 -13.76 -5.01 -9.43
CA ASP A 66 -15.15 -5.47 -9.35
C ASP A 66 -16.06 -4.40 -9.99
N PRO A 67 -16.92 -4.76 -10.98
CA PRO A 67 -17.82 -3.82 -11.65
C PRO A 67 -18.71 -3.01 -10.69
N TRP A 68 -18.91 -3.50 -9.47
CA TRP A 68 -19.70 -2.88 -8.41
C TRP A 68 -18.87 -1.97 -7.50
N VAL A 69 -17.58 -1.73 -7.76
CA VAL A 69 -16.81 -0.68 -7.05
C VAL A 69 -17.37 0.69 -7.42
N CYS A 70 -18.22 1.24 -6.56
CA CYS A 70 -18.84 2.56 -6.77
C CYS A 70 -17.88 3.74 -6.49
N ASP A 71 -16.72 3.50 -5.88
CA ASP A 71 -15.74 4.55 -5.57
C ASP A 71 -14.75 4.75 -6.73
N ARG A 72 -14.98 5.80 -7.54
CA ARG A 72 -14.05 6.19 -8.62
C ARG A 72 -12.64 6.48 -8.14
N GLY A 73 -12.47 6.94 -6.89
CA GLY A 73 -11.17 7.18 -6.29
C GLY A 73 -10.37 5.90 -6.11
N LEU A 74 -11.01 4.80 -5.69
CA LEU A 74 -10.38 3.48 -5.64
C LEU A 74 -10.01 2.98 -7.03
N ILE A 75 -10.87 3.14 -8.02
CA ILE A 75 -10.57 2.75 -9.41
C ILE A 75 -9.31 3.46 -9.90
N VAL A 76 -9.26 4.78 -9.77
CA VAL A 76 -8.12 5.60 -10.23
C VAL A 76 -6.84 5.26 -9.44
N ALA A 77 -6.94 5.03 -8.14
CA ALA A 77 -5.80 4.65 -7.31
C ALA A 77 -5.22 3.29 -7.77
N HIS A 78 -6.07 2.32 -8.10
CA HIS A 78 -5.65 0.97 -8.52
C HIS A 78 -4.84 1.04 -9.81
N VAL A 79 -5.40 1.73 -10.82
CA VAL A 79 -4.76 1.90 -12.13
C VAL A 79 -3.41 2.58 -11.99
N LYS A 80 -3.34 3.67 -11.20
CA LYS A 80 -2.08 4.39 -10.98
C LYS A 80 -1.04 3.55 -10.25
N LEU A 81 -1.47 2.78 -9.25
CA LEU A 81 -0.60 1.91 -8.47
C LEU A 81 -0.04 0.78 -9.32
N LYS A 82 -0.88 0.02 -10.04
CA LYS A 82 -0.44 -1.06 -10.93
C LYS A 82 0.53 -0.55 -11.99
N ALA A 83 0.18 0.54 -12.68
CA ALA A 83 1.08 1.15 -13.66
C ALA A 83 2.44 1.59 -13.06
N ALA A 84 2.49 1.98 -11.78
CA ALA A 84 3.74 2.31 -11.10
C ALA A 84 4.56 1.07 -10.71
N LEU A 85 3.90 -0.01 -10.32
CA LEU A 85 4.55 -1.28 -10.04
C LEU A 85 5.10 -1.93 -11.31
N ASP A 86 4.36 -1.87 -12.43
CA ASP A 86 4.77 -2.41 -13.72
C ASP A 86 6.03 -1.73 -14.27
N ARG A 87 6.21 -0.43 -13.99
CA ARG A 87 7.46 0.28 -14.30
C ARG A 87 8.66 -0.18 -13.47
N GLY A 88 8.43 -0.93 -12.39
CA GLY A 88 9.48 -1.41 -11.50
C GLY A 88 10.06 -0.33 -10.58
N ASP A 89 9.33 0.76 -10.34
CA ASP A 89 9.79 1.93 -9.58
C ASP A 89 10.24 1.60 -8.14
N LEU A 90 9.79 0.47 -7.58
CA LEU A 90 10.11 0.00 -6.22
C LEU A 90 11.14 -1.13 -6.17
N ARG A 91 11.52 -1.72 -7.31
CA ARG A 91 12.42 -2.89 -7.34
C ARG A 91 13.77 -2.54 -6.72
N GLY A 92 14.22 -3.33 -5.75
CA GLY A 92 15.50 -3.13 -5.08
C GLY A 92 15.57 -1.92 -4.13
N ARG A 93 14.45 -1.27 -3.79
CA ARG A 93 14.42 -0.07 -2.95
C ARG A 93 13.74 -0.29 -1.61
N ASP A 94 14.31 0.30 -0.56
CA ASP A 94 13.68 0.35 0.76
C ASP A 94 12.41 1.20 0.71
N LEU A 95 11.37 0.78 1.45
CA LEU A 95 10.08 1.46 1.44
C LEU A 95 9.80 2.12 2.78
N CYS A 96 9.45 3.41 2.75
CA CYS A 96 9.26 4.24 3.92
C CYS A 96 7.77 4.59 4.12
N CYS A 97 7.23 4.27 5.30
CA CYS A 97 5.84 4.57 5.69
C CYS A 97 5.76 5.06 7.15
N TRP A 98 4.66 5.69 7.56
CA TRP A 98 4.45 6.15 8.93
C TRP A 98 4.12 5.03 9.93
N CYS A 99 3.66 3.86 9.45
CA CYS A 99 3.20 2.77 10.31
C CYS A 99 4.32 2.26 11.26
N PRO A 100 3.97 1.92 12.52
CA PRO A 100 4.89 1.26 13.44
C PRO A 100 5.50 -0.03 12.88
N LEU A 101 6.76 -0.31 13.26
CA LEU A 101 7.49 -1.48 12.75
C LEU A 101 7.04 -2.81 13.36
N ASP A 102 6.23 -2.78 14.41
CA ASP A 102 5.65 -3.94 15.11
C ASP A 102 4.20 -4.23 14.66
N GLN A 103 3.68 -3.51 13.67
CA GLN A 103 2.34 -3.68 13.11
C GLN A 103 2.40 -4.01 11.60
N PRO A 104 1.35 -4.64 11.04
CA PRO A 104 1.21 -4.79 9.59
C PRO A 104 1.23 -3.44 8.87
N CYS A 105 1.88 -3.38 7.71
CA CYS A 105 1.89 -2.20 6.86
C CYS A 105 1.71 -2.59 5.39
N HIS A 106 1.14 -1.67 4.62
CA HIS A 106 1.04 -1.84 3.17
C HIS A 106 2.42 -1.82 2.48
N ALA A 107 3.44 -1.23 3.11
CA ALA A 107 4.82 -1.27 2.64
C ALA A 107 5.36 -2.71 2.59
N ASP A 108 4.93 -3.60 3.48
CA ASP A 108 5.35 -5.01 3.46
C ASP A 108 4.79 -5.73 2.23
N VAL A 109 3.53 -5.45 1.88
CA VAL A 109 2.89 -5.97 0.67
C VAL A 109 3.63 -5.49 -0.57
N LEU A 110 3.94 -4.20 -0.64
CA LEU A 110 4.67 -3.61 -1.78
C LEU A 110 6.11 -4.15 -1.89
N LEU A 111 6.81 -4.35 -0.78
CA LEU A 111 8.14 -4.97 -0.78
C LEU A 111 8.10 -6.37 -1.39
N ARG A 112 7.13 -7.19 -0.99
CA ARG A 112 6.93 -8.54 -1.53
C ARG A 112 6.64 -8.51 -3.03
N ILE A 113 5.66 -7.71 -3.46
CA ILE A 113 5.29 -7.61 -4.89
C ILE A 113 6.47 -7.13 -5.74
N ALA A 114 7.21 -6.12 -5.26
CA ALA A 114 8.31 -5.53 -6.02
C ALA A 114 9.55 -6.44 -6.12
N ASN A 115 9.81 -7.30 -5.12
CA ASN A 115 11.08 -8.01 -5.00
C ASN A 115 10.99 -9.54 -5.07
N GLU A 116 9.83 -10.14 -4.83
CA GLU A 116 9.66 -11.60 -4.75
C GLU A 116 8.76 -12.17 -5.86
N GLY A 117 8.09 -11.31 -6.64
CA GLY A 117 7.09 -11.74 -7.63
C GLY A 117 5.76 -12.11 -6.98
N ASP A 118 4.67 -12.04 -7.75
CA ASP A 118 3.33 -12.32 -7.26
C ASP A 118 3.20 -13.83 -6.99
N GLN A 119 3.13 -14.24 -5.72
CA GLN A 119 2.76 -15.61 -5.38
C GLN A 119 1.23 -15.66 -5.33
N SER A 120 0.67 -15.87 -6.52
CA SER A 120 -0.73 -16.24 -6.78
C SER A 120 -1.08 -17.57 -6.12
#